data_AF-A0A8T5H064-F1
#
_entry.id   AF-A0A8T5H064-F1
#
_cell.length_a   1.000
_cell.length_b   1.000
_cell.length_c   1.000
_cell.angle_alpha   90.00
_cell.angle_beta   90.00
_cell.angle_gamma   90.00
#
_symmetry.space_group_name_H-M   'P 1'
#
loop_
_entity.id
_entity.type
_entity.pdbx_description
1 polymer ?
#
loop_
_entity_poly.entity_id
_entity_poly.type
_entity_poly.pdbx_seq_one_letter_code
_entity_poly.pdbx_strand_id
1 'polypeptide(L)'
;MQPGVDPSPQNQPQLSGQTQDINQQIQQTQGFFPQQQIIILNAKFAPEFNFRYLSYIIFGLGIATSFVLSSVSTDGDTGRLLNFLSEGICCLSIIGTFVFDAIFYKGKADWQSSTGQSSAGSITGMIFDILFAVLVVIFGYLWFIGN
;
A
#
# COMPACT_ATOMS: atom_id res chain seq x y z
N MET A 1 -74.49 0.22 4.36
CA MET A 1 -73.58 0.87 5.32
C MET A 1 -72.15 0.67 4.79
N GLN A 2 -71.31 1.72 4.79
CA GLN A 2 -69.84 1.63 4.57
C GLN A 2 -69.12 1.25 5.89
N PRO A 3 -67.77 1.05 5.97
CA PRO A 3 -66.69 0.95 4.95
C PRO A 3 -66.08 -0.49 4.89
N GLY A 4 -64.92 -0.82 4.27
CA GLY A 4 -63.99 -0.12 3.35
C GLY A 4 -62.51 -0.61 3.45
N VAL A 5 -61.63 -0.06 2.60
CA VAL A 5 -60.13 -0.08 2.58
C VAL A 5 -59.33 -1.40 2.40
N ASP A 6 -58.97 -1.65 1.14
CA ASP A 6 -57.68 -2.02 0.49
C ASP A 6 -56.49 -2.72 1.22
N PRO A 7 -55.68 -3.51 0.45
CA PRO A 7 -54.56 -4.31 0.97
C PRO A 7 -53.27 -3.53 1.23
N SER A 8 -52.48 -3.95 2.22
CA SER A 8 -51.15 -3.37 2.54
C SER A 8 -49.97 -4.31 2.23
N PRO A 9 -48.77 -3.78 1.94
CA PRO A 9 -47.76 -4.51 1.15
C PRO A 9 -46.64 -5.20 1.96
N GLN A 10 -45.75 -5.85 1.22
CA GLN A 10 -44.67 -6.74 1.66
C GLN A 10 -43.61 -6.09 2.58
N ASN A 11 -43.10 -6.88 3.53
CA ASN A 11 -41.89 -6.57 4.30
C ASN A 11 -40.67 -6.31 3.40
N GLN A 12 -40.06 -5.13 3.54
CA GLN A 12 -38.70 -4.87 3.06
C GLN A 12 -37.67 -5.14 4.17
N PRO A 13 -36.50 -5.72 3.87
CA PRO A 13 -35.37 -5.72 4.80
C PRO A 13 -34.81 -4.30 4.97
N GLN A 14 -34.68 -3.83 6.22
CA GLN A 14 -34.02 -2.56 6.51
C GLN A 14 -32.50 -2.68 6.32
N LEU A 15 -31.94 -1.95 5.35
CA LEU A 15 -30.50 -1.71 5.26
C LEU A 15 -30.17 -0.40 5.98
N SER A 16 -29.82 -0.49 7.26
CA SER A 16 -29.39 0.65 8.07
C SER A 16 -27.98 1.11 7.67
N GLY A 17 -27.89 2.21 6.92
CA GLY A 17 -26.63 2.79 6.44
C GLY A 17 -26.86 4.21 5.88
N GLN A 18 -26.93 5.19 6.77
CA GLN A 18 -27.42 6.54 6.49
C GLN A 18 -26.33 7.45 5.90
N THR A 19 -26.46 7.82 4.62
CA THR A 19 -25.70 8.92 3.99
C THR A 19 -26.60 9.72 3.05
N GLN A 20 -27.24 10.77 3.56
CA GLN A 20 -27.98 11.76 2.75
C GLN A 20 -27.63 13.15 3.26
N ASP A 21 -26.83 13.91 2.50
CA ASP A 21 -26.94 15.38 2.40
C ASP A 21 -26.03 15.94 1.28
N ILE A 22 -26.15 15.39 0.07
CA ILE A 22 -25.61 16.01 -1.15
C ILE A 22 -26.63 15.83 -2.27
N ASN A 23 -27.00 16.93 -2.94
CA ASN A 23 -27.80 17.00 -4.16
C ASN A 23 -29.34 16.87 -4.03
N GLN A 24 -29.98 17.81 -3.33
CA GLN A 24 -31.44 18.01 -3.38
C GLN A 24 -31.93 18.95 -4.51
N GLN A 25 -31.08 19.43 -5.43
CA GLN A 25 -31.46 20.54 -6.32
C GLN A 25 -30.99 20.45 -7.79
N ILE A 26 -30.65 19.26 -8.30
CA ILE A 26 -30.46 19.06 -9.74
C ILE A 26 -31.64 18.28 -10.34
N GLN A 27 -32.36 18.96 -11.24
CA GLN A 27 -33.32 18.41 -12.21
C GLN A 27 -34.59 17.75 -11.67
N GLN A 28 -35.53 18.58 -11.23
CA GLN A 28 -36.92 18.36 -11.63
C GLN A 28 -37.05 18.57 -13.16
N THR A 29 -37.80 17.68 -13.83
CA THR A 29 -38.15 17.73 -15.28
C THR A 29 -37.11 17.17 -16.27
N GLN A 30 -36.97 15.84 -16.36
CA GLN A 30 -37.19 15.07 -17.61
C GLN A 30 -36.87 13.58 -17.45
N GLY A 31 -37.74 12.72 -18.00
CA GLY A 31 -37.42 11.33 -18.35
C GLY A 31 -37.48 10.31 -17.21
N PHE A 32 -38.25 9.24 -17.42
CA PHE A 32 -38.08 7.99 -16.67
C PHE A 32 -36.80 7.31 -17.15
N PHE A 33 -35.66 7.71 -16.58
CA PHE A 33 -34.44 6.90 -16.64
C PHE A 33 -34.44 5.97 -15.43
N PRO A 34 -34.16 4.66 -15.59
CA PRO A 34 -33.94 3.81 -14.44
C PRO A 34 -32.76 4.40 -13.67
N GLN A 35 -32.99 4.76 -12.41
CA GLN A 35 -31.95 5.22 -11.50
C GLN A 35 -30.93 4.07 -11.38
N GLN A 36 -29.84 4.13 -12.15
CA GLN A 36 -28.71 3.24 -11.94
C GLN A 36 -28.25 3.49 -10.51
N GLN A 37 -28.55 2.54 -9.63
CA GLN A 37 -28.08 2.58 -8.26
C GLN A 37 -26.56 2.47 -8.31
N ILE A 38 -25.87 3.62 -8.27
CA ILE A 38 -24.42 3.70 -8.21
C ILE A 38 -24.04 3.19 -6.83
N ILE A 39 -23.90 1.87 -6.71
CA ILE A 39 -23.37 1.23 -5.51
C ILE A 39 -21.90 1.66 -5.45
N ILE A 40 -21.62 2.68 -4.65
CA ILE A 40 -20.25 3.10 -4.34
C ILE A 40 -19.64 2.01 -3.46
N LEU A 41 -19.16 0.96 -4.12
CA LEU A 41 -18.28 -0.01 -3.50
C LEU A 41 -17.05 0.76 -3.04
N ASN A 42 -16.92 0.93 -1.72
CA ASN A 42 -15.66 1.35 -1.10
C ASN A 42 -14.67 0.18 -1.18
N ALA A 43 -14.25 -0.11 -2.42
CA ALA A 43 -13.26 -1.11 -2.71
C ALA A 43 -11.96 -0.67 -2.05
N LYS A 44 -11.34 -1.58 -1.31
CA LYS A 44 -10.07 -1.37 -0.61
C LYS A 44 -9.01 -2.23 -1.28
N PHE A 45 -7.84 -1.66 -1.55
CA PHE A 45 -6.71 -2.40 -2.10
C PHE A 45 -6.36 -3.58 -1.17
N ALA A 46 -6.51 -4.80 -1.71
CA ALA A 46 -6.24 -6.05 -1.04
C ALA A 46 -5.46 -6.96 -2.02
N PRO A 47 -4.12 -6.85 -2.06
CA PRO A 47 -3.31 -7.68 -2.95
C PRO A 47 -3.23 -9.11 -2.43
N GLU A 48 -3.19 -10.09 -3.32
CA GLU A 48 -3.01 -11.51 -2.98
C GLU A 48 -1.68 -11.75 -2.26
N PHE A 49 -0.63 -11.02 -2.65
CA PHE A 49 0.68 -11.02 -2.00
C PHE A 49 1.04 -9.62 -1.50
N ASN A 50 1.19 -9.46 -0.18
CA ASN A 50 1.51 -8.17 0.43
C ASN A 50 3.02 -7.93 0.48
N PHE A 51 3.58 -7.38 -0.60
CA PHE A 51 4.99 -6.94 -0.65
C PHE A 51 5.41 -6.02 0.49
N ARG A 52 4.47 -5.27 1.08
CA ARG A 52 4.71 -4.43 2.27
C ARG A 52 4.98 -5.20 3.57
N TYR A 53 4.51 -6.45 3.71
CA TYR A 53 4.96 -7.30 4.80
C TYR A 53 6.35 -7.88 4.49
N LEU A 54 6.65 -8.17 3.23
CA LEU A 54 7.96 -8.64 2.81
C LEU A 54 9.06 -7.58 3.02
N SER A 55 8.78 -6.30 2.74
CA SER A 55 9.71 -5.20 3.01
C SER A 55 10.06 -5.11 4.50
N TYR A 56 9.06 -5.17 5.40
CA TYR A 56 9.30 -5.19 6.86
C TYR A 56 10.08 -6.43 7.34
N ILE A 57 9.81 -7.62 6.77
CA ILE A 57 10.56 -8.83 7.10
C ILE A 57 12.03 -8.69 6.69
N ILE A 58 12.30 -8.19 5.49
CA ILE A 58 13.66 -8.05 4.96
C ILE A 58 14.44 -6.95 5.69
N PHE A 59 13.79 -5.82 6.02
CA PHE A 59 14.37 -4.80 6.88
C PHE A 59 14.77 -5.37 8.25
N GLY A 60 13.81 -6.04 8.93
CA GLY A 60 14.04 -6.61 10.26
C GLY A 60 15.15 -7.66 10.29
N LEU A 61 15.11 -8.63 9.35
CA LEU A 61 16.13 -9.67 9.25
C LEU A 61 17.51 -9.13 8.86
N GLY A 62 17.58 -8.18 7.93
CA GLY A 62 18.86 -7.61 7.48
C GLY A 62 19.56 -6.79 8.56
N ILE A 63 18.83 -5.90 9.23
CA ILE A 63 19.37 -5.11 10.35
C ILE A 63 19.76 -6.03 11.52
N ALA A 64 18.94 -7.02 11.88
CA ALA A 64 19.28 -7.97 12.93
C ALA A 64 20.51 -8.82 12.57
N THR A 65 20.62 -9.30 11.34
CA THR A 65 21.76 -10.11 10.87
C THR A 65 23.05 -9.29 10.83
N SER A 66 22.98 -8.04 10.36
CA SER A 66 24.10 -7.08 10.42
C SER A 66 24.55 -6.85 11.87
N PHE A 67 23.62 -6.55 12.79
CA PHE A 67 23.97 -6.36 14.19
C PHE A 67 24.62 -7.60 14.83
N VAL A 68 24.12 -8.80 14.50
CA VAL A 68 24.74 -10.06 14.96
C VAL A 68 26.15 -10.22 14.38
N LEU A 69 26.37 -10.04 13.07
CA LEU A 69 27.69 -10.19 12.45
C LEU A 69 28.72 -9.18 12.98
N SER A 70 28.35 -7.91 13.12
CA SER A 70 29.22 -6.88 13.69
C SER A 70 29.51 -7.06 15.19
N SER A 71 28.65 -7.78 15.92
CA SER A 71 28.91 -8.14 17.33
C SER A 71 29.89 -9.31 17.51
N VAL A 72 30.23 -10.05 16.45
CA VAL A 72 31.16 -11.20 16.50
C VAL A 72 32.61 -10.71 16.40
N SER A 73 33.22 -10.46 17.57
CA SER A 73 34.66 -10.21 17.67
C SER A 73 35.45 -11.46 17.26
N THR A 74 36.10 -11.39 16.11
CA THR A 74 37.07 -12.40 15.63
C THR A 74 38.30 -11.69 15.08
N ASP A 75 39.49 -12.17 15.46
CA ASP A 75 40.75 -11.57 15.04
C ASP A 75 41.16 -12.03 13.63
N GLY A 76 41.92 -11.16 12.93
CA GLY A 76 42.46 -11.45 11.60
C GLY A 76 41.45 -11.28 10.45
N ASP A 77 41.70 -11.98 9.34
CA ASP A 77 40.96 -11.79 8.09
C ASP A 77 39.47 -12.19 8.20
N THR A 78 39.13 -13.12 9.11
CA THR A 78 37.74 -13.49 9.40
C THR A 78 36.94 -12.31 9.93
N GLY A 79 37.49 -11.52 10.85
CA GLY A 79 36.83 -10.33 11.38
C GLY A 79 36.60 -9.26 10.31
N ARG A 80 37.56 -9.07 9.40
CA ARG A 80 37.40 -8.16 8.25
C ARG A 80 36.28 -8.60 7.32
N LEU A 81 36.24 -9.89 6.99
CA LEU A 81 35.18 -10.46 6.14
C LEU A 81 33.79 -10.36 6.80
N LEU A 82 33.68 -10.62 8.10
CA LEU A 82 32.40 -10.52 8.81
C LEU A 82 31.88 -9.07 8.90
N ASN A 83 32.77 -8.10 9.12
CA ASN A 83 32.39 -6.68 9.07
C ASN A 83 31.94 -6.25 7.66
N PHE A 84 32.68 -6.62 6.61
CA PHE A 84 32.29 -6.36 5.23
C PHE A 84 30.92 -6.99 4.88
N LEU A 85 30.68 -8.23 5.31
CA LEU A 85 29.39 -8.90 5.13
C LEU A 85 28.27 -8.23 5.93
N SER A 86 28.54 -7.76 7.16
CA SER A 86 27.60 -7.01 7.98
C SER A 86 27.13 -5.72 7.29
N GLU A 87 28.08 -4.92 6.82
CA GLU A 87 27.81 -3.67 6.10
C GLU A 87 27.05 -3.93 4.79
N GLY A 88 27.48 -4.94 4.03
CA GLY A 88 26.79 -5.37 2.80
C GLY A 88 25.35 -5.81 3.04
N ILE A 89 25.10 -6.66 4.05
CA ILE A 89 23.75 -7.13 4.42
C ILE A 89 22.88 -5.95 4.89
N CYS A 90 23.44 -5.02 5.66
CA CYS A 90 22.76 -3.80 6.06
C CYS A 90 22.27 -3.00 4.84
N CYS A 91 23.19 -2.59 3.96
CA CYS A 91 22.86 -1.82 2.76
C CYS A 91 21.88 -2.55 1.84
N LEU A 92 22.10 -3.84 1.56
CA LEU A 92 21.23 -4.66 0.70
C LEU A 92 19.82 -4.80 1.28
N SER A 93 19.68 -4.94 2.60
CA SER A 93 18.36 -5.03 3.23
C SER A 93 17.57 -3.72 3.14
N ILE A 94 18.23 -2.58 3.31
CA ILE A 94 17.62 -1.26 3.16
C ILE A 94 17.18 -1.04 1.70
N ILE A 95 18.04 -1.34 0.73
CA ILE A 95 17.71 -1.27 -0.70
C ILE A 95 16.52 -2.18 -1.03
N GLY A 96 16.55 -3.44 -0.57
CA GLY A 96 15.46 -4.39 -0.77
C GLY A 96 14.14 -3.88 -0.21
N THR A 97 14.15 -3.30 0.99
CA THR A 97 12.96 -2.71 1.65
C THR A 97 12.28 -1.69 0.75
N PHE A 98 13.03 -0.70 0.25
CA PHE A 98 12.51 0.32 -0.66
C PHE A 98 12.05 -0.26 -2.01
N VAL A 99 12.74 -1.26 -2.57
CA VAL A 99 12.31 -1.92 -3.81
C VAL A 99 10.97 -2.64 -3.63
N PHE A 100 10.76 -3.35 -2.52
CA PHE A 100 9.49 -4.04 -2.24
C PHE A 100 8.35 -3.07 -1.91
N ASP A 101 8.62 -1.96 -1.21
CA ASP A 101 7.62 -0.91 -1.01
C ASP A 101 7.26 -0.20 -2.33
N ALA A 102 8.23 0.08 -3.21
CA ALA A 102 7.95 0.61 -4.55
C ALA A 102 7.08 -0.35 -5.39
N ILE A 103 7.32 -1.66 -5.34
CA ILE A 103 6.47 -2.68 -5.98
C ILE A 103 5.04 -2.66 -5.38
N PHE A 104 4.91 -2.53 -4.06
CA PHE A 104 3.61 -2.41 -3.39
C PHE A 104 2.84 -1.15 -3.83
N TYR A 105 3.50 0.02 -3.86
CA TYR A 105 2.87 1.26 -4.30
C TYR A 105 2.54 1.27 -5.78
N LYS A 106 3.34 0.62 -6.64
CA LYS A 106 3.00 0.38 -8.04
C LYS A 106 1.68 -0.40 -8.15
N GLY A 107 1.60 -1.57 -7.50
CA GLY A 107 0.38 -2.39 -7.52
C GLY A 107 -0.85 -1.65 -6.98
N LYS A 108 -0.67 -0.80 -5.97
CA LYS A 108 -1.74 0.09 -5.47
C LYS A 108 -2.12 1.17 -6.50
N ALA A 109 -1.16 1.81 -7.15
CA ALA A 109 -1.42 2.85 -8.15
C ALA A 109 -2.16 2.29 -9.37
N ASP A 110 -1.77 1.11 -9.86
CA ASP A 110 -2.42 0.41 -10.96
C ASP A 110 -3.88 0.06 -10.60
N TRP A 111 -4.11 -0.49 -9.41
CA TRP A 111 -5.47 -0.80 -8.90
C TRP A 111 -6.32 0.45 -8.65
N GLN A 112 -5.73 1.56 -8.16
CA GLN A 112 -6.45 2.83 -8.02
C GLN A 112 -6.89 3.35 -9.38
N SER A 113 -6.00 3.30 -10.38
CA SER A 113 -6.31 3.69 -11.76
C SER A 113 -7.43 2.83 -12.38
N SER A 114 -7.38 1.50 -12.20
CA SER A 114 -8.43 0.60 -12.71
C SER A 114 -9.79 0.78 -12.02
N THR A 115 -9.79 1.33 -10.80
CA THR A 115 -11.00 1.58 -9.99
C THR A 115 -11.50 3.02 -10.12
N GLY A 116 -10.87 3.85 -10.96
CA GLY A 116 -11.20 5.28 -11.13
C GLY A 116 -10.88 6.15 -9.91
N GLN A 117 -10.05 5.65 -8.98
CA GLN A 117 -9.57 6.38 -7.81
C GLN A 117 -8.28 7.15 -8.12
N SER A 118 -8.01 8.23 -7.37
CA SER A 118 -6.77 8.98 -7.51
C SER A 118 -5.56 8.14 -7.11
N SER A 119 -4.65 7.90 -8.06
CA SER A 119 -3.40 7.15 -7.88
C SER A 119 -2.22 8.03 -7.46
N ALA A 120 -2.38 9.36 -7.45
CA ALA A 120 -1.29 10.33 -7.25
C ALA A 120 -0.45 10.05 -5.98
N GLY A 121 -1.10 9.81 -4.84
CA GLY A 121 -0.39 9.53 -3.59
C GLY A 121 0.44 8.24 -3.61
N SER A 122 -0.01 7.22 -4.35
CA SER A 122 0.74 5.96 -4.51
C SER A 122 1.90 6.13 -5.47
N ILE A 123 1.72 6.89 -6.57
CA ILE A 123 2.80 7.24 -7.50
C ILE A 123 3.88 8.06 -6.79
N THR A 124 3.49 9.05 -5.97
CA THR A 124 4.42 9.83 -5.15
C THR A 124 5.18 8.95 -4.15
N GLY A 125 4.52 8.02 -3.46
CA GLY A 125 5.19 7.05 -2.58
C GLY A 125 6.25 6.22 -3.32
N MET A 126 5.86 5.60 -4.43
CA MET A 126 6.77 4.82 -5.29
C MET A 126 8.00 5.63 -5.75
N ILE A 127 7.82 6.90 -6.11
CA ILE A 127 8.95 7.78 -6.51
C ILE A 127 9.90 8.02 -5.33
N PHE A 128 9.39 8.30 -4.13
CA PHE A 128 10.23 8.49 -2.95
C PHE A 128 11.02 7.23 -2.60
N ASP A 129 10.39 6.05 -2.62
CA ASP A 129 11.08 4.79 -2.34
C ASP A 129 12.21 4.52 -3.34
N ILE A 130 11.98 4.77 -4.63
CA ILE A 130 13.04 4.64 -5.67
C ILE A 130 14.17 5.64 -5.42
N LEU A 131 13.86 6.90 -5.07
CA LEU A 131 14.89 7.90 -4.76
C LEU A 131 15.73 7.52 -3.54
N PHE A 132 15.10 7.01 -2.47
CA PHE A 132 15.82 6.52 -1.30
C PHE A 132 16.66 5.28 -1.60
N ALA A 133 16.15 4.33 -2.38
CA ALA A 133 16.94 3.17 -2.84
C ALA A 133 18.19 3.61 -3.61
N VAL A 134 18.06 4.56 -4.54
CA VAL A 134 19.19 5.12 -5.32
C VAL A 134 20.19 5.84 -4.43
N LEU A 135 19.73 6.64 -3.46
CA LEU A 135 20.61 7.30 -2.48
C LEU A 135 21.41 6.27 -1.67
N VAL A 136 20.76 5.21 -1.17
CA VAL A 136 21.45 4.15 -0.40
C VAL A 136 22.46 3.39 -1.26
N VAL A 137 22.18 3.16 -2.55
CA VAL A 137 23.16 2.59 -3.50
C VAL A 137 24.37 3.52 -3.66
N ILE A 138 24.16 4.82 -3.81
CA ILE A 138 25.26 5.80 -3.94
C ILE A 138 26.10 5.85 -2.66
N PHE A 139 25.47 5.95 -1.48
CA PHE A 139 26.19 5.96 -0.20
C PHE A 139 26.95 4.65 0.03
N GLY A 140 26.34 3.50 -0.24
CA GLY A 140 27.00 2.20 -0.15
C GLY A 140 28.19 2.08 -1.09
N TYR A 141 28.04 2.50 -2.36
CA TYR A 141 29.14 2.50 -3.34
C TYR A 141 30.31 3.41 -2.93
N LEU A 142 30.03 4.62 -2.43
CA LEU A 142 31.06 5.52 -1.94
C LEU A 142 31.77 4.97 -0.70
N TRP A 143 31.04 4.32 0.21
CA TRP A 143 31.58 3.65 1.38
C TRP A 143 32.48 2.47 0.99
N PHE A 144 32.02 1.59 0.09
CA PHE A 144 32.78 0.43 -0.40
C PHE A 144 34.02 0.76 -1.23
N ILE A 145 34.16 1.99 -1.73
CA ILE A 145 35.38 2.48 -2.41
C ILE A 145 36.33 3.20 -1.44
N GLY A 146 35.82 3.71 -0.31
CA GLY A 146 36.61 4.40 0.70
C GLY A 146 37.28 3.49 1.75
N ASN A 147 36.93 2.19 1.76
CA ASN A 147 37.39 1.16 2.70
C ASN A 147 38.32 0.15 2.00
#